data_AF-A0A3D9IQ63-F1
#
_entry.id   AF-A0A3D9IQ63-F1
#
_cell.length_a   1.000
_cell.length_b   1.000
_cell.length_c   1.000
_cell.angle_alpha   90.00
_cell.angle_beta   90.00
_cell.angle_gamma   90.00
#
_symmetry.space_group_name_H-M   'P 1'
#
loop_
_entity.id
_entity.type
_entity.pdbx_description
1 polymer ?
#
loop_
_entity_poly.entity_id
_entity_poly.type
_entity_poly.pdbx_seq_one_letter_code
_entity_poly.pdbx_strand_id
1 'polypeptide(L)'
;MRQRKSFAGMLALVLVLALMLQACSSDGGNTNVASPSSSSSNSEAATSEPSSNASEPPAAELEPYEVSIVYFGTPQADDALVEEKLNEFFKEKINATVKLQPIASSDYKNRTELMMNTGEKMDLVFTASWLDFFGNVNKKAFLELDDLLEKHGQGIKERINPLYLEAPRMKGKLYAIPTNKEITQGSAFMYRKDIVDKYQVPVDAIKTMEDLEPWLEKVSKGEPEIIPFYVAGGSGNFGGAGMMYQTRGNYRPIGPAPAKQPMFLLDYTSTADLKVKSVLDPEIVDINKKEVELFRSYYEKGYINADAGTSTTGIGDLQKQGKIWVQAATWKPGADIEMKISTDNKYDYVSYVIDEPIVTTDLAAGSMFAISRTSKDPDRAMMVLNWLHTDPYVINLFVNGIEGKHYNKVGDNRIEPIADSGFNPGTFWVVGNQLINYLKPGQPDDLYTSWEKFNNDAKRFPLMGFVFDDSQVKNELTQITAVVTEYKSIYTGAVKDPFKLLEERNKKLKSAGIEKVQAELQAQIDAWWADNKA
;
A
#
# COMPACT_ATOMS: atom_id res chain seq x y z
N MET A 1 -16.60 -30.65 -44.46
CA MET A 1 -17.88 -30.90 -43.74
C MET A 1 -17.53 -31.58 -42.42
N ARG A 2 -18.00 -31.25 -41.22
CA ARG A 2 -18.97 -30.28 -40.71
C ARG A 2 -18.83 -30.31 -39.17
N GLN A 3 -18.28 -29.30 -38.52
CA GLN A 3 -18.45 -29.08 -37.07
C GLN A 3 -18.56 -27.58 -36.78
N ARG A 4 -19.80 -27.09 -36.92
CA ARG A 4 -20.29 -25.83 -36.35
C ARG A 4 -21.67 -26.18 -35.81
N LYS A 5 -21.82 -26.23 -34.48
CA LYS A 5 -23.09 -26.20 -33.71
C LYS A 5 -22.80 -26.47 -32.22
N SER A 6 -22.33 -25.47 -31.49
CA SER A 6 -22.50 -25.46 -30.01
C SER A 6 -22.65 -24.05 -29.41
N PHE A 7 -22.62 -22.98 -30.21
CA PHE A 7 -22.62 -21.61 -29.70
C PHE A 7 -24.01 -20.99 -29.45
N ALA A 8 -25.10 -21.73 -29.70
CA ALA A 8 -26.47 -21.21 -29.57
C ALA A 8 -27.16 -21.55 -28.23
N GLY A 9 -26.59 -22.44 -27.41
CA GLY A 9 -27.22 -22.86 -26.15
C GLY A 9 -26.97 -21.93 -24.96
N MET A 10 -25.90 -21.14 -24.99
CA MET A 10 -25.47 -20.31 -23.85
C MET A 10 -26.13 -18.93 -23.81
N LEU A 11 -26.70 -18.48 -24.93
CA LEU A 11 -27.39 -17.18 -25.03
C LEU A 11 -28.86 -17.24 -24.59
N ALA A 12 -29.45 -18.45 -24.53
CA ALA A 12 -30.86 -18.64 -24.16
C ALA A 12 -31.08 -18.72 -22.63
N LEU A 13 -30.04 -18.96 -21.84
CA LEU A 13 -30.16 -19.05 -20.37
C LEU A 13 -30.11 -17.66 -19.68
N VAL A 14 -29.52 -16.66 -20.33
CA VAL A 14 -29.37 -15.30 -19.79
C VAL A 14 -30.63 -14.44 -19.98
N LEU A 15 -31.51 -14.80 -20.92
CA LEU A 15 -32.77 -14.10 -21.18
C LEU A 15 -33.95 -14.52 -20.28
N VAL A 16 -33.82 -15.62 -19.51
CA VAL A 16 -34.90 -16.12 -18.63
C VAL A 16 -34.82 -15.56 -17.21
N LEU A 17 -33.66 -15.04 -16.77
CA LEU A 17 -33.53 -14.40 -15.44
C LEU A 17 -33.99 -12.93 -15.40
N ALA A 18 -34.25 -12.30 -16.54
CA ALA A 18 -34.64 -10.88 -16.62
C ALA A 18 -36.15 -10.61 -16.45
N LEU A 19 -36.97 -11.64 -16.17
CA LEU A 19 -38.44 -11.52 -16.12
C LEU A 19 -39.07 -11.76 -14.72
N MET A 20 -38.28 -11.81 -13.64
CA MET A 20 -38.80 -12.02 -12.27
C MET A 20 -38.79 -10.79 -11.34
N LEU A 21 -38.68 -9.57 -11.88
CA LEU A 21 -38.77 -8.32 -11.10
C LEU A 21 -39.97 -7.49 -11.56
N GLN A 22 -41.19 -7.98 -11.30
CA GLN A 22 -42.42 -7.17 -11.25
C GLN A 22 -43.60 -8.05 -10.81
N ALA A 23 -43.81 -8.19 -9.49
CA ALA A 23 -45.09 -8.57 -8.91
C ALA A 23 -45.02 -8.44 -7.39
N CYS A 24 -45.46 -7.29 -6.87
CA CYS A 24 -46.28 -7.17 -5.66
C CYS A 24 -46.62 -5.69 -5.47
N SER A 25 -47.67 -5.23 -6.16
CA SER A 25 -48.45 -4.06 -5.77
C SER A 25 -49.93 -4.40 -5.82
N SER A 26 -50.58 -4.42 -4.66
CA SER A 26 -52.00 -4.14 -4.39
C SER A 26 -52.31 -4.61 -2.97
N ASP A 27 -53.21 -4.05 -2.17
CA ASP A 27 -53.92 -2.77 -2.05
C ASP A 27 -54.73 -2.91 -0.74
N GLY A 28 -55.09 -1.82 -0.04
CA GLY A 28 -56.04 -1.92 1.08
C GLY A 28 -55.96 -0.89 2.22
N GLY A 29 -56.38 0.35 1.96
CA GLY A 29 -57.46 0.99 2.73
C GLY A 29 -57.23 1.56 4.15
N ASN A 30 -57.05 2.89 4.18
CA ASN A 30 -57.89 3.90 4.87
C ASN A 30 -57.55 4.46 6.29
N THR A 31 -57.61 5.81 6.34
CA THR A 31 -57.74 6.77 7.48
C THR A 31 -56.58 6.88 8.49
N ASN A 32 -56.07 8.05 8.90
CA ASN A 32 -56.67 9.38 9.09
C ASN A 32 -55.64 10.52 8.98
N VAL A 33 -56.14 11.70 8.61
CA VAL A 33 -55.48 13.01 8.53
C VAL A 33 -55.33 13.65 9.91
N ALA A 34 -54.16 14.23 10.22
CA ALA A 34 -54.02 15.53 10.91
C ALA A 34 -52.54 15.99 10.95
N SER A 35 -52.26 17.09 10.26
CA SER A 35 -51.24 18.08 10.66
C SER A 35 -51.83 18.97 11.77
N PRO A 36 -51.06 19.74 12.60
CA PRO A 36 -50.00 20.63 12.10
C PRO A 36 -48.82 21.01 13.04
N SER A 37 -47.90 21.76 12.40
CA SER A 37 -47.21 22.98 12.89
C SER A 37 -46.12 22.92 13.98
N SER A 38 -44.89 23.17 13.50
CA SER A 38 -43.96 24.26 13.87
C SER A 38 -44.02 24.86 15.29
N SER A 39 -42.87 24.82 15.98
CA SER A 39 -42.35 25.99 16.69
C SER A 39 -40.83 25.94 16.80
N SER A 40 -40.21 27.03 16.38
CA SER A 40 -38.81 27.40 16.54
C SER A 40 -38.54 27.87 17.97
N SER A 41 -37.36 27.59 18.51
CA SER A 41 -36.71 28.50 19.46
C SER A 41 -35.18 28.34 19.40
N ASN A 42 -34.56 29.51 19.41
CA ASN A 42 -33.16 29.81 19.25
C ASN A 42 -32.56 30.04 20.64
N SER A 43 -31.33 29.58 20.94
CA SER A 43 -30.47 30.20 21.96
C SER A 43 -29.01 29.74 21.87
N GLU A 44 -28.20 30.68 21.40
CA GLU A 44 -26.94 31.17 21.96
C GLU A 44 -25.79 30.24 22.35
N ALA A 45 -24.66 30.60 21.76
CA ALA A 45 -23.32 30.09 21.96
C ALA A 45 -22.71 30.53 23.30
N ALA A 46 -21.93 29.63 23.90
CA ALA A 46 -20.94 29.96 24.92
C ALA A 46 -19.58 29.41 24.48
N THR A 47 -18.64 30.32 24.27
CA THR A 47 -17.22 30.11 24.07
C THR A 47 -16.58 29.48 25.32
N SER A 48 -15.72 28.49 25.14
CA SER A 48 -14.78 28.03 26.17
C SER A 48 -13.42 27.66 25.54
N GLU A 49 -12.36 28.29 26.04
CA GLU A 49 -10.95 28.02 25.78
C GLU A 49 -10.47 26.74 26.51
N PRO A 50 -9.30 26.18 26.15
CA PRO A 50 -9.05 24.74 26.22
C PRO A 50 -8.65 24.25 27.62
N SER A 51 -9.21 23.11 28.01
CA SER A 51 -8.79 22.39 29.23
C SER A 51 -7.70 21.37 28.91
N SER A 52 -6.62 21.45 29.70
CA SER A 52 -5.47 20.57 29.70
C SER A 52 -5.78 19.19 30.30
N ASN A 53 -5.24 18.14 29.67
CA ASN A 53 -5.02 16.77 30.18
C ASN A 53 -6.13 16.17 31.06
N ALA A 54 -7.13 15.57 30.40
CA ALA A 54 -7.94 14.54 31.03
C ALA A 54 -7.07 13.28 31.25
N SER A 55 -6.87 12.91 32.51
CA SER A 55 -6.27 11.61 32.87
C SER A 55 -7.24 10.50 32.49
N GLU A 56 -6.77 9.44 31.83
CA GLU A 56 -7.59 8.27 31.51
C GLU A 56 -8.20 7.68 32.81
N PRO A 57 -9.49 7.30 32.80
CA PRO A 57 -10.14 6.73 33.96
C PRO A 57 -9.47 5.41 34.38
N PRO A 58 -9.42 5.07 35.69
CA PRO A 58 -8.85 3.82 36.16
C PRO A 58 -9.53 2.62 35.49
N ALA A 59 -8.76 1.58 35.14
CA ALA A 59 -9.27 0.36 34.49
C ALA A 59 -10.50 -0.26 35.18
N ALA A 60 -10.60 -0.13 36.51
CA ALA A 60 -11.71 -0.66 37.31
C ALA A 60 -13.07 0.03 37.06
N GLU A 61 -13.11 1.21 36.45
CA GLU A 61 -14.35 1.95 36.14
C GLU A 61 -14.88 1.69 34.73
N LEU A 62 -14.16 0.90 33.95
CA LEU A 62 -14.45 0.62 32.56
C LEU A 62 -15.18 -0.72 32.42
N GLU A 63 -16.25 -0.80 31.64
CA GLU A 63 -16.94 -2.08 31.39
C GLU A 63 -16.06 -3.03 30.56
N PRO A 64 -16.11 -4.36 30.80
CA PRO A 64 -15.37 -5.33 30.01
C PRO A 64 -15.72 -5.28 28.53
N TYR A 65 -14.70 -5.19 27.67
CA TYR A 65 -14.90 -5.20 26.22
C TYR A 65 -13.84 -6.05 25.52
N GLU A 66 -14.24 -6.82 24.50
CA GLU A 66 -13.32 -7.55 23.62
C GLU A 66 -13.16 -6.79 22.30
N VAL A 67 -11.96 -6.26 22.05
CA VAL A 67 -11.58 -5.53 20.83
C VAL A 67 -11.13 -6.53 19.76
N SER A 68 -11.87 -6.63 18.67
CA SER A 68 -11.47 -7.42 17.51
C SER A 68 -10.42 -6.70 16.65
N ILE A 69 -9.34 -7.40 16.30
CA ILE A 69 -8.24 -6.88 15.47
C ILE A 69 -8.15 -7.74 14.21
N VAL A 70 -8.67 -7.23 13.10
CA VAL A 70 -8.57 -7.86 11.77
C VAL A 70 -7.34 -7.30 11.07
N TYR A 71 -6.37 -8.16 10.76
CA TYR A 71 -5.10 -7.71 10.20
C TYR A 71 -4.51 -8.65 9.17
N PHE A 72 -3.65 -8.08 8.33
CA PHE A 72 -2.95 -8.81 7.29
C PHE A 72 -1.91 -9.71 7.95
N GLY A 73 -2.06 -11.02 7.82
CA GLY A 73 -1.18 -11.99 8.48
C GLY A 73 -1.62 -13.43 8.24
N THR A 74 -0.68 -14.37 8.27
CA THR A 74 -0.99 -15.80 8.19
C THR A 74 -1.20 -16.33 9.60
N PRO A 75 -2.29 -17.09 9.88
CA PRO A 75 -2.46 -17.74 11.18
C PRO A 75 -1.23 -18.55 11.59
N GLN A 76 -0.82 -18.42 12.85
CA GLN A 76 0.32 -19.11 13.44
C GLN A 76 -0.15 -20.17 14.44
N ALA A 77 0.72 -21.15 14.75
CA ALA A 77 0.38 -22.21 15.70
C ALA A 77 0.16 -21.67 17.11
N ASP A 78 0.93 -20.65 17.50
CA ASP A 78 0.90 -20.06 18.84
C ASP A 78 0.16 -18.72 18.93
N ASP A 79 -0.67 -18.35 17.94
CA ASP A 79 -1.49 -17.13 17.96
C ASP A 79 -2.31 -17.01 19.25
N ALA A 80 -2.91 -18.12 19.72
CA ALA A 80 -3.74 -18.15 20.93
C ALA A 80 -2.95 -17.82 22.20
N LEU A 81 -1.67 -18.23 22.27
CA LEU A 81 -0.81 -17.95 23.43
C LEU A 81 -0.37 -16.48 23.45
N VAL A 82 -0.11 -15.91 22.27
CA VAL A 82 0.18 -14.48 22.13
C VAL A 82 -1.05 -13.65 22.47
N GLU A 83 -2.23 -14.04 21.99
CA GLU A 83 -3.51 -13.42 22.32
C GLU A 83 -3.77 -13.44 23.85
N GLU A 84 -3.53 -14.57 24.52
CA GLU A 84 -3.65 -14.69 25.98
C GLU A 84 -2.76 -13.69 26.72
N LYS A 85 -1.49 -13.55 26.31
CA LYS A 85 -0.55 -12.61 26.94
C LYS A 85 -0.89 -11.15 26.67
N LEU A 86 -1.44 -10.84 25.50
CA LEU A 86 -2.00 -9.50 25.21
C LEU A 86 -3.23 -9.23 26.08
N ASN A 87 -4.09 -10.24 26.27
CA ASN A 87 -5.29 -10.14 27.08
C ASN A 87 -4.98 -9.91 28.57
N GLU A 88 -3.95 -10.55 29.12
CA GLU A 88 -3.46 -10.27 30.48
C GLU A 88 -3.11 -8.78 30.64
N PHE A 89 -2.35 -8.23 29.69
CA PHE A 89 -1.94 -6.82 29.70
C PHE A 89 -3.15 -5.88 29.58
N PHE A 90 -3.98 -6.05 28.54
CA PHE A 90 -5.09 -5.14 28.29
C PHE A 90 -6.18 -5.21 29.37
N LYS A 91 -6.37 -6.38 29.98
CA LYS A 91 -7.34 -6.52 31.07
C LYS A 91 -6.89 -5.74 32.30
N GLU A 92 -5.60 -5.75 32.62
CA GLU A 92 -5.04 -4.95 33.72
C GLU A 92 -5.11 -3.45 33.43
N LYS A 93 -4.73 -3.02 32.21
CA LYS A 93 -4.58 -1.60 31.88
C LYS A 93 -5.89 -0.89 31.57
N ILE A 94 -6.80 -1.56 30.87
CA ILE A 94 -7.99 -0.93 30.29
C ILE A 94 -9.24 -1.81 30.41
N ASN A 95 -9.20 -2.86 31.25
CA ASN A 95 -10.30 -3.84 31.40
C ASN A 95 -10.85 -4.37 30.07
N ALA A 96 -9.97 -4.61 29.10
CA ALA A 96 -10.35 -5.17 27.81
C ALA A 96 -9.52 -6.39 27.44
N THR A 97 -10.04 -7.18 26.50
CA THR A 97 -9.29 -8.21 25.80
C THR A 97 -9.23 -7.88 24.32
N VAL A 98 -8.33 -8.52 23.60
CA VAL A 98 -8.24 -8.49 22.14
C VAL A 98 -8.59 -9.86 21.56
N LYS A 99 -9.20 -9.84 20.38
CA LYS A 99 -9.39 -11.01 19.53
C LYS A 99 -8.61 -10.82 18.24
N LEU A 100 -7.53 -11.57 18.08
CA LEU A 100 -6.68 -11.52 16.89
C LEU A 100 -7.35 -12.30 15.75
N GLN A 101 -7.44 -11.67 14.59
CA GLN A 101 -8.04 -12.23 13.38
C GLN A 101 -7.08 -12.03 12.18
N PRO A 102 -5.96 -12.77 12.14
CA PRO A 102 -5.07 -12.75 10.98
C PRO A 102 -5.79 -13.31 9.75
N ILE A 103 -5.69 -12.60 8.63
CA ILE A 103 -6.17 -13.07 7.33
C ILE A 103 -5.03 -13.05 6.32
N ALA A 104 -4.82 -14.19 5.65
CA ALA A 104 -3.78 -14.37 4.66
C ALA A 104 -3.92 -13.39 3.49
N SER A 105 -2.78 -13.02 2.89
CA SER A 105 -2.69 -11.99 1.84
C SER A 105 -3.62 -12.21 0.65
N SER A 106 -3.78 -13.46 0.22
CA SER A 106 -4.62 -13.85 -0.93
C SER A 106 -6.10 -13.55 -0.71
N ASP A 107 -6.54 -13.59 0.55
CA ASP A 107 -7.95 -13.55 0.92
C ASP A 107 -8.35 -12.23 1.60
N TYR A 108 -7.37 -11.46 2.07
CA TYR A 108 -7.55 -10.31 2.95
C TYR A 108 -8.59 -9.32 2.42
N LYS A 109 -8.40 -8.84 1.18
CA LYS A 109 -9.28 -7.85 0.57
C LYS A 109 -10.73 -8.35 0.47
N ASN A 110 -10.93 -9.53 -0.12
CA ASN A 110 -12.28 -10.07 -0.33
C ASN A 110 -13.00 -10.33 1.00
N ARG A 111 -12.29 -10.83 2.01
CA ARG A 111 -12.86 -11.12 3.34
C ARG A 111 -13.24 -9.84 4.07
N THR A 112 -12.34 -8.87 4.15
CA THR A 112 -12.64 -7.58 4.82
C THR A 112 -13.76 -6.81 4.12
N GLU A 113 -13.83 -6.81 2.79
CA GLU A 113 -14.96 -6.23 2.05
C GLU A 113 -16.29 -6.92 2.40
N LEU A 114 -16.31 -8.25 2.49
CA LEU A 114 -17.50 -8.99 2.92
C LEU A 114 -17.90 -8.64 4.36
N MET A 115 -16.95 -8.60 5.30
CA MET A 115 -17.21 -8.24 6.70
C MET A 115 -17.80 -6.83 6.82
N MET A 116 -17.23 -5.85 6.09
CA MET A 116 -17.73 -4.47 6.06
C MET A 116 -19.15 -4.36 5.47
N ASN A 117 -19.44 -5.13 4.43
CA ASN A 117 -20.74 -5.13 3.75
C ASN A 117 -21.83 -5.86 4.54
N THR A 118 -21.48 -6.94 5.24
CA THR A 118 -22.41 -7.75 6.06
C THR A 118 -22.62 -7.15 7.45
N GLY A 119 -21.79 -6.20 7.87
CA GLY A 119 -21.88 -5.60 9.19
C GLY A 119 -21.34 -6.51 10.30
N GLU A 120 -20.44 -7.43 9.97
CA GLU A 120 -19.74 -8.25 10.96
C GLU A 120 -19.00 -7.36 11.96
N LYS A 121 -18.94 -7.79 13.23
CA LYS A 121 -18.23 -7.05 14.28
C LYS A 121 -16.75 -6.99 13.92
N MET A 122 -16.26 -5.77 13.78
CA MET A 122 -14.84 -5.44 13.67
C MET A 122 -14.62 -4.16 14.48
N ASP A 123 -13.52 -4.08 15.21
CA ASP A 123 -13.13 -2.88 15.93
C ASP A 123 -11.97 -2.22 15.20
N LEU A 124 -10.80 -2.87 15.19
CA LEU A 124 -9.62 -2.45 14.46
C LEU A 124 -9.47 -3.26 13.17
N VAL A 125 -9.35 -2.56 12.04
CA VAL A 125 -9.19 -3.18 10.71
C VAL A 125 -7.95 -2.61 10.03
N PHE A 126 -7.01 -3.48 9.69
CA PHE A 126 -5.88 -3.06 8.85
C PHE A 126 -6.39 -2.64 7.47
N THR A 127 -5.94 -1.47 7.02
CA THR A 127 -6.30 -0.85 5.76
C THR A 127 -5.11 -0.12 5.16
N ALA A 128 -5.23 0.24 3.89
CA ALA A 128 -4.21 0.94 3.14
C ALA A 128 -4.80 1.59 1.88
N SER A 129 -4.07 2.54 1.30
CA SER A 129 -4.34 3.12 -0.03
C SER A 129 -4.62 2.03 -1.08
N TRP A 130 -3.79 0.98 -1.11
CA TRP A 130 -3.93 -0.17 -2.02
C TRP A 130 -5.07 -1.16 -1.65
N LEU A 131 -5.71 -0.98 -0.50
CA LEU A 131 -6.90 -1.72 -0.03
C LEU A 131 -8.20 -0.90 -0.13
N ASP A 132 -8.26 0.06 -1.06
CA ASP A 132 -9.45 0.91 -1.28
C ASP A 132 -9.84 1.75 -0.05
N PHE A 133 -8.87 2.16 0.78
CA PHE A 133 -9.12 2.95 2.00
C PHE A 133 -10.06 4.14 1.73
N PHE A 134 -9.72 5.00 0.77
CA PHE A 134 -10.52 6.19 0.45
C PHE A 134 -11.93 5.84 -0.06
N GLY A 135 -12.06 4.77 -0.85
CA GLY A 135 -13.36 4.24 -1.29
C GLY A 135 -14.20 3.72 -0.12
N ASN A 136 -13.57 3.08 0.86
CA ASN A 136 -14.23 2.56 2.06
C ASN A 136 -14.67 3.66 3.02
N VAL A 137 -13.91 4.76 3.14
CA VAL A 137 -14.36 5.97 3.85
C VAL A 137 -15.61 6.55 3.18
N ASN A 138 -15.64 6.67 1.85
CA ASN A 138 -16.83 7.14 1.12
C ASN A 138 -18.05 6.23 1.33
N LYS A 139 -17.84 4.92 1.49
CA LYS A 139 -18.88 3.94 1.85
C LYS A 139 -19.24 3.95 3.35
N LYS A 140 -18.66 4.87 4.14
CA LYS A 140 -18.82 4.99 5.60
C LYS A 140 -18.46 3.70 6.33
N ALA A 141 -17.44 2.98 5.87
CA ALA A 141 -16.99 1.75 6.53
C ALA A 141 -16.19 2.04 7.81
N PHE A 142 -15.57 3.22 7.90
CA PHE A 142 -14.70 3.62 9.01
C PHE A 142 -15.26 4.85 9.74
N LEU A 143 -14.94 4.96 11.04
CA LEU A 143 -15.30 6.09 11.89
C LEU A 143 -14.30 7.26 11.72
N GLU A 144 -14.77 8.48 11.99
CA GLU A 144 -13.90 9.64 12.18
C GLU A 144 -13.11 9.48 13.48
N LEU A 145 -11.82 9.80 13.46
CA LEU A 145 -10.89 9.50 14.54
C LEU A 145 -10.41 10.72 15.31
N ASP A 146 -10.65 11.96 14.85
CA ASP A 146 -10.08 13.16 15.47
C ASP A 146 -10.43 13.24 16.97
N ASP A 147 -11.70 13.10 17.35
CA ASP A 147 -12.12 13.14 18.77
C ASP A 147 -11.57 11.96 19.60
N LEU A 148 -11.47 10.78 18.99
CA LEU A 148 -10.92 9.59 19.66
C LEU A 148 -9.42 9.73 19.90
N LEU A 149 -8.70 10.25 18.90
CA LEU A 149 -7.27 10.51 18.97
C LEU A 149 -6.96 11.57 20.04
N GLU A 150 -7.76 12.63 20.13
CA GLU A 150 -7.59 13.64 21.20
C GLU A 150 -7.89 13.10 22.60
N LYS A 151 -8.82 12.15 22.74
CA LYS A 151 -9.13 11.57 24.05
C LYS A 151 -8.12 10.50 24.50
N HIS A 152 -7.74 9.60 23.61
CA HIS A 152 -7.04 8.35 23.97
C HIS A 152 -5.73 8.11 23.20
N GLY A 153 -5.37 9.00 22.27
CA GLY A 153 -4.28 8.80 21.31
C GLY A 153 -3.08 9.72 21.50
N GLN A 154 -2.89 10.32 22.67
CA GLN A 154 -1.81 11.29 22.90
C GLN A 154 -0.42 10.69 22.65
N GLY A 155 -0.19 9.44 23.04
CA GLY A 155 1.09 8.77 22.77
C GLY A 155 1.31 8.44 21.29
N ILE A 156 0.26 8.22 20.50
CA ILE A 156 0.35 8.17 19.03
C ILE A 156 0.84 9.52 18.50
N LYS A 157 0.21 10.63 18.91
CA LYS A 157 0.57 11.98 18.45
C LYS A 157 2.01 12.36 18.79
N GLU A 158 2.52 11.91 19.93
CA GLU A 158 3.91 12.15 20.36
C GLU A 158 4.95 11.39 19.53
N ARG A 159 4.60 10.22 18.98
CA ARG A 159 5.58 9.31 18.35
C ARG A 159 5.49 9.24 16.84
N ILE A 160 4.31 9.44 16.27
CA ILE A 160 4.13 9.34 14.83
C ILE A 160 4.60 10.63 14.15
N ASN A 161 5.29 10.52 13.02
CA ASN A 161 5.60 11.69 12.22
C ASN A 161 4.29 12.38 11.80
N PRO A 162 4.10 13.71 12.02
CA PRO A 162 2.86 14.40 11.70
C PRO A 162 2.38 14.18 10.25
N LEU A 163 3.31 14.00 9.30
CA LEU A 163 3.00 13.67 7.91
C LEU A 163 2.14 12.42 7.74
N TYR A 164 2.32 11.41 8.60
CA TYR A 164 1.48 10.22 8.57
C TYR A 164 0.02 10.57 8.86
N LEU A 165 -0.27 11.51 9.76
CA LEU A 165 -1.64 11.87 10.11
C LEU A 165 -2.31 12.80 9.09
N GLU A 166 -1.58 13.33 8.12
CA GLU A 166 -2.12 14.10 7.00
C GLU A 166 -2.71 13.19 5.91
N ALA A 167 -2.01 12.09 5.58
CA ALA A 167 -2.36 11.24 4.43
C ALA A 167 -3.72 10.49 4.52
N PRO A 168 -4.15 9.94 5.67
CA PRO A 168 -5.45 9.29 5.81
C PRO A 168 -6.60 10.26 6.08
N ARG A 169 -6.40 11.57 5.86
CA ARG A 169 -7.48 12.54 5.97
C ARG A 169 -8.31 12.58 4.70
N MET A 170 -9.62 12.69 4.88
CA MET A 170 -10.56 12.98 3.80
C MET A 170 -11.46 14.14 4.21
N LYS A 171 -11.53 15.18 3.37
CA LYS A 171 -12.31 16.40 3.66
C LYS A 171 -11.99 16.98 5.04
N GLY A 172 -10.72 16.96 5.42
CA GLY A 172 -10.20 17.46 6.70
C GLY A 172 -10.33 16.50 7.90
N LYS A 173 -11.02 15.37 7.77
CA LYS A 173 -11.27 14.41 8.87
C LYS A 173 -10.35 13.20 8.81
N LEU A 174 -9.83 12.76 9.95
CA LEU A 174 -8.96 11.60 10.07
C LEU A 174 -9.77 10.29 10.13
N TYR A 175 -9.39 9.28 9.35
CA TYR A 175 -10.12 7.98 9.31
C TYR A 175 -9.27 6.74 9.58
N ALA A 176 -7.94 6.88 9.68
CA ALA A 176 -7.04 5.79 10.06
C ALA A 176 -5.79 6.32 10.77
N ILE A 177 -5.18 5.47 11.60
CA ILE A 177 -3.87 5.72 12.23
C ILE A 177 -2.82 4.89 11.48
N PRO A 178 -1.83 5.51 10.84
CA PRO A 178 -0.78 4.77 10.15
C PRO A 178 0.19 4.06 11.09
N THR A 179 0.74 2.95 10.61
CA THR A 179 1.88 2.29 11.25
C THR A 179 3.09 3.22 11.20
N ASN A 180 3.72 3.50 12.35
CA ASN A 180 4.90 4.36 12.41
C ASN A 180 6.15 3.57 11.96
N LYS A 181 6.57 3.78 10.71
CA LYS A 181 7.71 3.12 10.06
C LYS A 181 8.40 4.08 9.10
N GLU A 182 9.12 3.59 8.09
CA GLU A 182 9.51 4.48 6.98
C GLU A 182 8.27 5.00 6.20
N ILE A 183 8.16 6.34 6.07
CA ILE A 183 7.24 7.00 5.12
C ILE A 183 7.90 7.22 3.76
N THR A 184 9.21 7.37 3.78
CA THR A 184 10.00 7.73 2.62
C THR A 184 10.51 6.48 1.94
N GLN A 185 10.56 6.53 0.62
CA GLN A 185 11.17 5.47 -0.16
C GLN A 185 12.05 6.09 -1.25
N GLY A 186 13.30 5.65 -1.30
CA GLY A 186 14.17 5.87 -2.45
C GLY A 186 13.91 4.82 -3.53
N SER A 187 14.39 5.09 -4.74
CA SER A 187 14.51 4.08 -5.79
C SER A 187 15.97 3.70 -5.94
N ALA A 188 16.26 2.40 -6.04
CA ALA A 188 17.61 1.88 -6.19
C ALA A 188 17.66 0.71 -7.15
N PHE A 189 18.83 0.50 -7.75
CA PHE A 189 19.19 -0.83 -8.23
C PHE A 189 19.81 -1.61 -7.07
N MET A 190 19.29 -2.81 -6.84
CA MET A 190 19.78 -3.73 -5.82
C MET A 190 20.44 -4.92 -6.51
N TYR A 191 21.65 -5.26 -6.06
CA TYR A 191 22.52 -6.25 -6.69
C TYR A 191 22.91 -7.35 -5.72
N ARG A 192 23.05 -8.57 -6.23
CA ARG A 192 23.81 -9.65 -5.58
C ARG A 192 25.28 -9.28 -5.48
N LYS A 193 25.78 -9.11 -4.26
CA LYS A 193 27.08 -8.50 -3.97
C LYS A 193 28.28 -9.35 -4.44
N ASP A 194 28.18 -10.67 -4.36
CA ASP A 194 29.24 -11.58 -4.82
C ASP A 194 29.54 -11.42 -6.33
N ILE A 195 28.51 -11.14 -7.14
CA ILE A 195 28.64 -10.90 -8.58
C ILE A 195 29.21 -9.49 -8.84
N VAL A 196 28.79 -8.50 -8.04
CA VAL A 196 29.37 -7.15 -8.07
C VAL A 196 30.88 -7.21 -7.80
N ASP A 197 31.31 -7.95 -6.77
CA ASP A 197 32.71 -8.08 -6.40
C ASP A 197 33.51 -8.85 -7.45
N LYS A 198 32.96 -9.97 -7.98
CA LYS A 198 33.60 -10.78 -9.03
C LYS A 198 33.89 -9.97 -10.30
N TYR A 199 32.95 -9.13 -10.71
CA TYR A 199 33.06 -8.36 -11.95
C TYR A 199 33.53 -6.92 -11.78
N GLN A 200 33.71 -6.47 -10.53
CA GLN A 200 34.06 -5.09 -10.16
C GLN A 200 33.05 -4.07 -10.71
N VAL A 201 31.77 -4.34 -10.47
CA VAL A 201 30.67 -3.48 -10.96
C VAL A 201 30.67 -2.16 -10.17
N PRO A 202 30.76 -0.99 -10.84
CA PRO A 202 30.72 0.32 -10.18
C PRO A 202 29.27 0.70 -9.89
N VAL A 203 28.71 0.12 -8.82
CA VAL A 203 27.28 0.28 -8.47
C VAL A 203 26.85 1.75 -8.28
N ASP A 204 27.77 2.61 -7.88
CA ASP A 204 27.55 4.05 -7.70
C ASP A 204 27.53 4.84 -9.01
N ALA A 205 28.09 4.30 -10.09
CA ALA A 205 28.07 4.91 -11.42
C ALA A 205 26.83 4.52 -12.25
N ILE A 206 26.08 3.49 -11.83
CA ILE A 206 24.89 3.02 -12.56
C ILE A 206 23.68 3.84 -12.11
N LYS A 207 23.21 4.75 -12.96
CA LYS A 207 22.10 5.67 -12.65
C LYS A 207 20.84 5.39 -13.46
N THR A 208 20.98 4.72 -14.60
CA THR A 208 19.91 4.42 -15.54
C THR A 208 19.85 2.93 -15.85
N MET A 209 18.75 2.48 -16.45
CA MET A 209 18.68 1.11 -16.98
C MET A 209 19.75 0.86 -18.05
N GLU A 210 20.06 1.85 -18.88
CA GLU A 210 21.09 1.72 -19.93
C GLU A 210 22.49 1.47 -19.36
N ASP A 211 22.82 2.09 -18.23
CA ASP A 211 24.11 1.91 -17.56
C ASP A 211 24.32 0.45 -17.10
N LEU A 212 23.25 -0.35 -16.98
CA LEU A 212 23.32 -1.78 -16.67
C LEU A 212 23.81 -2.61 -17.86
N GLU A 213 23.59 -2.18 -19.11
CA GLU A 213 23.79 -2.99 -20.30
C GLU A 213 25.16 -3.72 -20.38
N PRO A 214 26.32 -3.05 -20.23
CA PRO A 214 27.61 -3.73 -20.33
C PRO A 214 27.79 -4.81 -19.25
N TRP A 215 27.13 -4.64 -18.09
CA TRP A 215 27.20 -5.56 -16.99
C TRP A 215 26.21 -6.72 -17.13
N LEU A 216 25.02 -6.46 -17.67
CA LEU A 216 24.07 -7.50 -18.06
C LEU A 216 24.70 -8.44 -19.10
N GLU A 217 25.44 -7.90 -20.07
CA GLU A 217 26.20 -8.70 -21.03
C GLU A 217 27.24 -9.59 -20.35
N LYS A 218 28.03 -9.01 -19.46
CA LYS A 218 29.12 -9.70 -18.75
C LYS A 218 28.57 -10.83 -17.87
N VAL A 219 27.51 -10.57 -17.11
CA VAL A 219 26.85 -11.54 -16.24
C VAL A 219 26.15 -12.62 -17.05
N SER A 220 25.45 -12.27 -18.14
CA SER A 220 24.80 -13.25 -19.03
C SER A 220 25.81 -14.26 -19.60
N LYS A 221 27.01 -13.80 -19.98
CA LYS A 221 28.08 -14.66 -20.52
C LYS A 221 28.81 -15.47 -19.45
N GLY A 222 29.02 -14.88 -18.27
CA GLY A 222 29.84 -15.46 -17.21
C GLY A 222 29.07 -16.31 -16.19
N GLU A 223 27.76 -16.09 -16.06
CA GLU A 223 26.86 -16.75 -15.10
C GLU A 223 25.62 -17.34 -15.80
N PRO A 224 25.76 -18.38 -16.64
CA PRO A 224 24.66 -18.89 -17.48
C PRO A 224 23.45 -19.45 -16.68
N GLU A 225 23.65 -19.74 -15.39
CA GLU A 225 22.61 -20.19 -14.46
C GLU A 225 21.80 -19.03 -13.84
N ILE A 226 22.21 -17.78 -14.08
CA ILE A 226 21.62 -16.57 -13.52
C ILE A 226 20.87 -15.81 -14.62
N ILE A 227 19.69 -15.32 -14.27
CA ILE A 227 18.93 -14.35 -15.06
C ILE A 227 19.47 -12.96 -14.66
N PRO A 228 20.20 -12.24 -15.53
CA PRO A 228 20.78 -10.96 -15.17
C PRO A 228 19.73 -9.97 -14.65
N PHE A 229 18.61 -9.84 -15.38
CA PHE A 229 17.48 -8.99 -15.03
C PHE A 229 16.16 -9.74 -15.24
N TYR A 230 15.45 -10.08 -14.17
CA TYR A 230 14.19 -10.83 -14.27
C TYR A 230 12.98 -9.92 -14.54
N VAL A 231 12.10 -10.38 -15.43
CA VAL A 231 10.84 -9.71 -15.78
C VAL A 231 9.69 -10.73 -15.69
N ALA A 232 8.65 -10.38 -14.93
CA ALA A 232 7.43 -11.17 -14.86
C ALA A 232 6.39 -10.75 -15.92
N GLY A 233 5.56 -11.72 -16.33
CA GLY A 233 4.57 -11.75 -17.43
C GLY A 233 3.43 -10.75 -17.36
N GLY A 234 3.77 -9.47 -17.27
CA GLY A 234 2.84 -8.37 -17.03
C GLY A 234 2.84 -7.87 -15.59
N SER A 235 3.92 -8.11 -14.84
CA SER A 235 4.21 -7.36 -13.60
C SER A 235 4.90 -6.03 -13.89
N GLY A 236 5.00 -5.64 -15.17
CA GLY A 236 5.36 -4.30 -15.59
C GLY A 236 4.29 -3.31 -15.13
N ASN A 237 4.21 -3.09 -13.82
CA ASN A 237 3.76 -1.83 -13.28
C ASN A 237 4.60 -0.76 -13.99
N PHE A 238 3.89 0.24 -14.48
CA PHE A 238 4.39 1.57 -14.81
C PHE A 238 5.15 2.17 -13.58
N GLY A 239 6.33 1.65 -13.27
CA GLY A 239 7.13 2.04 -12.10
C GLY A 239 7.91 0.91 -11.39
N GLY A 240 7.82 -0.35 -11.83
CA GLY A 240 8.43 -1.48 -11.10
C GLY A 240 9.68 -2.11 -11.73
N ALA A 241 9.75 -2.24 -13.06
CA ALA A 241 10.89 -2.90 -13.72
C ALA A 241 11.89 -1.90 -14.32
N GLY A 242 11.41 -0.85 -15.00
CA GLY A 242 12.29 0.05 -15.75
C GLY A 242 12.79 1.29 -15.00
N MET A 243 12.15 1.70 -13.88
CA MET A 243 12.42 2.99 -13.20
C MET A 243 12.57 4.19 -14.17
N MET A 244 11.94 4.14 -15.35
CA MET A 244 12.27 5.06 -16.45
C MET A 244 11.74 6.47 -16.20
N TYR A 245 10.60 6.63 -15.52
CA TYR A 245 10.14 7.96 -15.11
C TYR A 245 11.06 8.58 -14.06
N GLN A 246 11.60 7.77 -13.14
CA GLN A 246 12.52 8.20 -12.09
C GLN A 246 13.88 8.62 -12.67
N THR A 247 14.39 7.86 -13.64
CA THR A 247 15.75 8.05 -14.19
C THR A 247 15.80 9.00 -15.39
N ARG A 248 14.66 9.35 -16.00
CA ARG A 248 14.60 10.17 -17.24
C ARG A 248 13.77 11.44 -17.13
N GLY A 249 13.35 11.79 -15.92
CA GLY A 249 12.69 13.06 -15.68
C GLY A 249 12.23 13.24 -14.25
N ASN A 250 11.57 14.38 -14.04
CA ASN A 250 10.99 14.72 -12.76
C ASN A 250 9.54 14.23 -12.63
N TYR A 251 9.09 13.32 -13.50
CA TYR A 251 7.71 12.85 -13.48
C TYR A 251 7.53 11.73 -12.48
N ARG A 252 6.58 11.87 -11.57
CA ARG A 252 6.16 10.77 -10.69
C ARG A 252 4.65 10.57 -10.83
N PRO A 253 4.18 9.32 -10.67
CA PRO A 253 2.75 9.03 -10.62
C PRO A 253 2.02 9.90 -9.61
N ILE A 254 0.85 10.41 -9.98
CA ILE A 254 -0.08 11.04 -9.05
C ILE A 254 -0.78 9.92 -8.27
N GLY A 255 -0.61 9.94 -6.96
CA GLY A 255 -1.08 8.91 -6.03
C GLY A 255 -2.09 9.46 -5.01
N PRO A 256 -3.16 8.74 -4.63
CA PRO A 256 -3.58 7.42 -5.12
C PRO A 256 -3.90 7.36 -6.59
N ALA A 257 -3.31 6.38 -7.28
CA ALA A 257 -3.35 6.29 -8.74
C ALA A 257 -4.79 6.16 -9.26
N PRO A 258 -5.28 7.13 -10.06
CA PRO A 258 -6.55 6.98 -10.76
C PRO A 258 -6.50 5.73 -11.67
N ALA A 259 -7.61 4.98 -11.77
CA ALA A 259 -7.65 3.68 -12.47
C ALA A 259 -6.74 2.60 -11.88
N LYS A 260 -6.18 2.79 -10.67
CA LYS A 260 -5.25 1.84 -10.00
C LYS A 260 -4.01 1.53 -10.85
N GLN A 261 -3.66 2.44 -11.75
CA GLN A 261 -2.56 2.36 -12.69
C GLN A 261 -1.99 3.77 -12.83
N PRO A 262 -0.67 3.98 -12.85
CA PRO A 262 -0.10 5.32 -12.81
C PRO A 262 -0.09 5.93 -14.23
N MET A 263 -1.30 6.24 -14.68
CA MET A 263 -1.63 6.79 -16.00
C MET A 263 -1.45 8.31 -16.07
N PHE A 264 -1.32 8.94 -14.91
CA PHE A 264 -1.21 10.37 -14.73
C PHE A 264 0.01 10.67 -13.86
N LEU A 265 0.82 11.61 -14.31
CA LEU A 265 2.08 11.99 -13.72
C LEU A 265 2.11 13.51 -13.47
N LEU A 266 2.95 13.90 -12.53
CA LEU A 266 3.26 15.29 -12.23
C LEU A 266 4.77 15.46 -12.17
N ASP A 267 5.26 16.63 -12.58
CA ASP A 267 6.62 17.05 -12.21
C ASP A 267 6.68 17.28 -10.69
N TYR A 268 7.32 16.37 -9.95
CA TYR A 268 7.41 16.46 -8.48
C TYR A 268 8.28 17.62 -7.98
N THR A 269 9.05 18.25 -8.86
CA THR A 269 9.90 19.40 -8.55
C THR A 269 9.20 20.74 -8.78
N SER A 270 8.07 20.75 -9.50
CA SER A 270 7.28 21.95 -9.75
C SER A 270 6.31 22.22 -8.61
N THR A 271 6.33 23.45 -8.08
CA THR A 271 5.33 23.97 -7.13
C THR A 271 4.56 25.19 -7.67
N ALA A 272 5.00 25.75 -8.80
CA ALA A 272 4.39 26.93 -9.42
C ALA A 272 3.33 26.58 -10.47
N ASP A 273 3.50 25.45 -11.17
CA ASP A 273 2.59 24.96 -12.21
C ASP A 273 2.39 23.45 -12.03
N LEU A 274 1.29 23.06 -11.38
CA LEU A 274 0.94 21.66 -11.11
C LEU A 274 0.19 21.04 -12.28
N LYS A 275 0.88 20.92 -13.42
CA LYS A 275 0.27 20.41 -14.65
C LYS A 275 0.25 18.88 -14.69
N VAL A 276 -0.95 18.32 -14.72
CA VAL A 276 -1.20 16.89 -14.91
C VAL A 276 -0.79 16.46 -16.31
N LYS A 277 0.07 15.45 -16.39
CA LYS A 277 0.47 14.77 -17.63
C LYS A 277 -0.14 13.38 -17.66
N SER A 278 -0.72 12.98 -18.79
CA SER A 278 -1.10 11.59 -19.02
C SER A 278 0.03 10.84 -19.72
N VAL A 279 -0.07 9.50 -19.81
CA VAL A 279 0.86 8.73 -20.66
C VAL A 279 0.76 9.03 -22.16
N LEU A 280 -0.22 9.84 -22.58
CA LEU A 280 -0.38 10.30 -23.96
C LEU A 280 0.31 11.64 -24.23
N ASP A 281 0.78 12.35 -23.20
CA ASP A 281 1.57 13.56 -23.39
C ASP A 281 2.87 13.23 -24.14
N PRO A 282 3.31 14.05 -25.13
CA PRO A 282 4.40 13.69 -26.05
C PRO A 282 5.70 13.27 -25.38
N GLU A 283 6.11 13.97 -24.31
CA GLU A 283 7.30 13.65 -23.53
C GLU A 283 7.21 12.29 -22.81
N ILE A 284 6.02 11.93 -22.31
CA ILE A 284 5.79 10.64 -21.64
C ILE A 284 5.70 9.51 -22.67
N VAL A 285 5.12 9.79 -23.85
CA VAL A 285 5.13 8.87 -24.99
C VAL A 285 6.56 8.56 -25.43
N ASP A 286 7.44 9.55 -25.48
CA ASP A 286 8.86 9.35 -25.81
C ASP A 286 9.58 8.46 -24.78
N ILE A 287 9.36 8.71 -23.48
CA ILE A 287 9.91 7.85 -22.41
C ILE A 287 9.41 6.40 -22.57
N ASN A 288 8.10 6.22 -22.76
CA ASN A 288 7.50 4.90 -22.97
C ASN A 288 8.07 4.19 -24.20
N LYS A 289 8.30 4.90 -25.32
CA LYS A 289 8.90 4.35 -26.53
C LYS A 289 10.31 3.82 -26.28
N LYS A 290 11.14 4.61 -25.59
CA LYS A 290 12.51 4.20 -25.27
C LYS A 290 12.55 3.03 -24.29
N GLU A 291 11.63 2.97 -23.33
CA GLU A 291 11.52 1.85 -22.39
C GLU A 291 11.22 0.54 -23.12
N VAL A 292 10.21 0.52 -23.99
CA VAL A 292 9.83 -0.71 -24.69
C VAL A 292 10.89 -1.15 -25.70
N GLU A 293 11.65 -0.21 -26.27
CA GLU A 293 12.81 -0.48 -27.12
C GLU A 293 13.96 -1.12 -26.34
N LEU A 294 14.28 -0.57 -25.16
CA LEU A 294 15.34 -1.09 -24.30
C LEU A 294 15.04 -2.52 -23.85
N PHE A 295 13.85 -2.75 -23.30
CA PHE A 295 13.44 -4.08 -22.84
C PHE A 295 13.37 -5.08 -24.00
N ARG A 296 12.96 -4.64 -25.19
CA ARG A 296 13.04 -5.49 -26.40
C ARG A 296 14.48 -5.87 -26.72
N SER A 297 15.42 -4.91 -26.69
CA SER A 297 16.84 -5.18 -26.93
C SER A 297 17.41 -6.16 -25.90
N TYR A 298 17.11 -5.98 -24.62
CA TYR A 298 17.58 -6.85 -23.54
C TYR A 298 17.00 -8.26 -23.64
N TYR A 299 15.74 -8.38 -24.07
CA TYR A 299 15.13 -9.68 -24.35
C TYR A 299 15.82 -10.38 -25.54
N GLU A 300 16.07 -9.68 -26.64
CA GLU A 300 16.76 -10.26 -27.82
C GLU A 300 18.21 -10.66 -27.53
N LYS A 301 18.87 -9.96 -26.62
CA LYS A 301 20.23 -10.26 -26.15
C LYS A 301 20.28 -11.35 -25.07
N GLY A 302 19.14 -11.79 -24.55
CA GLY A 302 19.04 -12.82 -23.51
C GLY A 302 19.41 -12.34 -22.09
N TYR A 303 19.36 -11.03 -21.84
CA TYR A 303 19.60 -10.44 -20.51
C TYR A 303 18.37 -10.56 -19.60
N ILE A 304 17.20 -10.69 -20.25
CA ILE A 304 15.91 -10.94 -19.64
C ILE A 304 15.51 -12.40 -19.89
N ASN A 305 14.77 -13.00 -18.95
CA ASN A 305 14.26 -14.36 -19.05
C ASN A 305 13.39 -14.58 -20.31
N ALA A 306 13.54 -15.75 -20.93
CA ALA A 306 12.85 -16.10 -22.18
C ALA A 306 11.31 -16.19 -22.04
N ASP A 307 10.81 -16.47 -20.83
CA ASP A 307 9.37 -16.52 -20.51
C ASP A 307 8.81 -15.18 -20.01
N ALA A 308 9.53 -14.05 -20.18
CA ALA A 308 9.17 -12.74 -19.64
C ALA A 308 7.77 -12.24 -19.99
N GLY A 309 7.20 -12.66 -21.12
CA GLY A 309 5.83 -12.29 -21.51
C GLY A 309 4.73 -13.03 -20.73
N THR A 310 5.07 -14.14 -20.07
CA THR A 310 4.10 -15.06 -19.45
C THR A 310 4.46 -15.48 -18.02
N SER A 311 5.66 -15.17 -17.54
CA SER A 311 6.14 -15.67 -16.26
C SER A 311 5.28 -15.20 -15.09
N THR A 312 4.89 -16.12 -14.22
CA THR A 312 4.16 -15.83 -12.98
C THR A 312 5.01 -16.10 -11.74
N THR A 313 6.30 -16.40 -11.93
CA THR A 313 7.20 -16.76 -10.83
C THR A 313 7.43 -15.55 -9.93
N GLY A 314 7.28 -15.75 -8.62
CA GLY A 314 7.55 -14.71 -7.63
C GLY A 314 9.04 -14.37 -7.61
N ILE A 315 9.37 -13.08 -7.68
CA ILE A 315 10.77 -12.63 -7.64
C ILE A 315 11.48 -13.09 -6.35
N GLY A 316 10.74 -13.16 -5.23
CA GLY A 316 11.24 -13.67 -3.94
C GLY A 316 11.74 -15.12 -3.99
N ASP A 317 11.09 -15.98 -4.77
CA ASP A 317 11.51 -17.38 -4.91
C ASP A 317 12.83 -17.46 -5.70
N LEU A 318 12.95 -16.67 -6.76
CA LEU A 318 14.16 -16.59 -7.58
C LEU A 318 15.32 -15.96 -6.79
N GLN A 319 15.05 -14.95 -5.96
CA GLN A 319 16.03 -14.36 -5.04
C GLN A 319 16.57 -15.42 -4.05
N LYS A 320 15.68 -16.18 -3.39
CA LYS A 320 16.05 -17.28 -2.48
C LYS A 320 16.86 -18.38 -3.16
N GLN A 321 16.57 -18.65 -4.43
CA GLN A 321 17.31 -19.60 -5.26
C GLN A 321 18.64 -19.03 -5.79
N GLY A 322 18.87 -17.72 -5.66
CA GLY A 322 20.06 -17.05 -6.18
C GLY A 322 20.08 -16.94 -7.70
N LYS A 323 18.91 -16.93 -8.35
CA LYS A 323 18.76 -16.95 -9.80
C LYS A 323 18.73 -15.57 -10.46
N ILE A 324 18.74 -14.49 -9.68
CA ILE A 324 18.69 -13.12 -10.19
C ILE A 324 19.92 -12.36 -9.71
N TRP A 325 20.50 -11.55 -10.60
CA TRP A 325 21.61 -10.66 -10.25
C TRP A 325 21.15 -9.28 -9.78
N VAL A 326 20.43 -8.55 -10.62
CA VAL A 326 20.00 -7.17 -10.37
C VAL A 326 18.49 -7.00 -10.51
N GLN A 327 17.95 -6.09 -9.71
CA GLN A 327 16.56 -5.65 -9.82
C GLN A 327 16.42 -4.18 -9.46
N ALA A 328 15.36 -3.55 -9.97
CA ALA A 328 14.84 -2.33 -9.36
C ALA A 328 14.26 -2.64 -7.99
N ALA A 329 14.54 -1.79 -7.00
CA ALA A 329 14.09 -1.95 -5.63
C ALA A 329 13.70 -0.60 -5.02
N THR A 330 12.63 -0.65 -4.23
CA THR A 330 12.36 0.37 -3.22
C THR A 330 13.47 0.32 -2.17
N TRP A 331 14.01 1.49 -1.80
CA TRP A 331 15.12 1.60 -0.88
C TRP A 331 14.79 2.44 0.36
N LYS A 332 15.34 2.00 1.50
CA LYS A 332 15.38 2.69 2.79
C LYS A 332 16.64 2.26 3.53
N PRO A 333 17.10 2.99 4.57
CA PRO A 333 18.21 2.54 5.39
C PRO A 333 17.97 1.10 5.89
N GLY A 334 18.92 0.18 5.63
CA GLY A 334 18.80 -1.24 6.00
C GLY A 334 18.14 -2.16 4.96
N ALA A 335 17.71 -1.66 3.80
CA ALA A 335 17.09 -2.48 2.75
C ALA A 335 17.95 -3.67 2.27
N ASP A 336 19.28 -3.50 2.18
CA ASP A 336 20.21 -4.57 1.79
C ASP A 336 20.23 -5.72 2.82
N ILE A 337 20.11 -5.38 4.11
CA ILE A 337 20.04 -6.35 5.21
C ILE A 337 18.69 -7.05 5.20
N GLU A 338 17.60 -6.33 4.95
CA GLU A 338 16.26 -6.92 4.80
C GLU A 338 16.22 -7.92 3.64
N MET A 339 16.87 -7.62 2.51
CA MET A 339 16.98 -8.55 1.39
C MET A 339 17.84 -9.77 1.71
N LYS A 340 18.94 -9.59 2.45
CA LYS A 340 19.72 -10.72 2.96
C LYS A 340 18.89 -11.64 3.85
N ILE A 341 18.13 -11.07 4.80
CA ILE A 341 17.25 -11.84 5.69
C ILE A 341 16.15 -12.55 4.89
N SER A 342 15.55 -11.90 3.88
CA SER A 342 14.48 -12.47 3.06
C SER A 342 14.96 -13.65 2.19
N THR A 343 16.27 -13.77 1.97
CA THR A 343 16.92 -14.86 1.25
C THR A 343 17.58 -15.89 2.17
N ASP A 344 17.08 -16.02 3.40
CA ASP A 344 17.58 -16.94 4.43
C ASP A 344 19.06 -16.70 4.76
N ASN A 345 19.54 -15.45 4.66
CA ASN A 345 20.92 -15.04 4.83
C ASN A 345 21.91 -15.72 3.86
N LYS A 346 21.45 -16.30 2.75
CA LYS A 346 22.29 -17.02 1.79
C LYS A 346 23.18 -16.09 0.96
N TYR A 347 22.74 -14.85 0.76
CA TYR A 347 23.40 -13.92 -0.15
C TYR A 347 23.49 -12.52 0.45
N ASP A 348 24.60 -11.85 0.19
CA ASP A 348 24.77 -10.43 0.48
C ASP A 348 24.28 -9.58 -0.69
N TYR A 349 23.76 -8.40 -0.36
CA TYR A 349 23.22 -7.44 -1.31
C TYR A 349 23.89 -6.08 -1.14
N VAL A 350 23.91 -5.31 -2.21
CA VAL A 350 24.33 -3.91 -2.20
C VAL A 350 23.39 -3.13 -3.09
N SER A 351 23.00 -1.94 -2.64
CA SER A 351 22.18 -1.02 -3.42
C SER A 351 22.82 0.36 -3.53
N TYR A 352 22.50 1.05 -4.62
CA TYR A 352 22.75 2.48 -4.73
C TYR A 352 21.46 3.22 -5.09
N VAL A 353 21.12 4.24 -4.30
CA VAL A 353 19.92 5.06 -4.51
C VAL A 353 20.13 5.97 -5.71
N ILE A 354 19.27 5.85 -6.72
CA ILE A 354 19.41 6.54 -8.00
C ILE A 354 18.44 7.72 -8.17
N ASP A 355 17.52 7.92 -7.23
CA ASP A 355 16.51 8.97 -7.26
C ASP A 355 16.38 9.63 -5.88
N GLU A 356 15.99 10.92 -5.87
CA GLU A 356 15.66 11.64 -4.63
C GLU A 356 14.52 10.93 -3.90
N PRO A 357 14.71 10.50 -2.64
CA PRO A 357 13.65 9.89 -1.86
C PRO A 357 12.52 10.89 -1.62
N ILE A 358 11.30 10.51 -2.00
CA ILE A 358 10.09 11.32 -1.82
C ILE A 358 9.05 10.59 -0.95
N VAL A 359 8.21 11.36 -0.27
CA VAL A 359 6.99 10.84 0.36
C VAL A 359 5.80 11.22 -0.51
N THR A 360 4.88 10.27 -0.71
CA THR A 360 3.59 10.50 -1.38
C THR A 360 2.43 10.13 -0.46
N THR A 361 1.22 10.60 -0.78
CA THR A 361 -0.02 10.24 -0.06
C THR A 361 -0.19 8.73 0.05
N ASP A 362 0.09 7.99 -1.03
CA ASP A 362 -0.03 6.53 -1.07
C ASP A 362 0.90 5.80 -0.11
N LEU A 363 2.15 6.27 0.00
CA LEU A 363 3.16 5.68 0.87
C LEU A 363 2.82 5.94 2.34
N ALA A 364 2.45 7.18 2.66
CA ALA A 364 2.02 7.55 4.01
C ALA A 364 0.71 6.85 4.41
N ALA A 365 -0.19 6.58 3.46
CA ALA A 365 -1.41 5.79 3.67
C ALA A 365 -1.23 4.28 3.35
N GLY A 366 0.00 3.79 3.23
CA GLY A 366 0.28 2.44 2.73
C GLY A 366 0.11 1.30 3.73
N SER A 367 0.00 1.62 5.03
CA SER A 367 -0.19 0.66 6.12
C SER A 367 -0.78 1.37 7.34
N MET A 368 -2.02 1.05 7.69
CA MET A 368 -2.77 1.77 8.72
C MET A 368 -3.81 0.88 9.39
N PHE A 369 -4.29 1.31 10.56
CA PHE A 369 -5.50 0.77 11.17
C PHE A 369 -6.62 1.80 11.16
N ALA A 370 -7.79 1.40 10.69
CA ALA A 370 -9.02 2.16 10.84
C ALA A 370 -9.89 1.55 11.95
N ILE A 371 -10.74 2.38 12.57
CA ILE A 371 -11.80 1.89 13.45
C ILE A 371 -13.06 1.69 12.60
N SER A 372 -13.57 0.46 12.57
CA SER A 372 -14.75 0.09 11.79
C SER A 372 -16.02 0.73 12.36
N ARG A 373 -16.97 1.08 11.49
CA ARG A 373 -18.31 1.57 11.90
C ARG A 373 -19.09 0.57 12.76
N THR A 374 -18.70 -0.70 12.73
CA THR A 374 -19.37 -1.78 13.47
C THR A 374 -18.88 -1.91 14.91
N SER A 375 -17.80 -1.21 15.28
CA SER A 375 -17.29 -1.17 16.64
C SER A 375 -18.37 -0.72 17.62
N LYS A 376 -18.43 -1.39 18.79
CA LYS A 376 -19.36 -1.05 19.87
C LYS A 376 -18.70 -0.28 21.00
N ASP A 377 -17.38 -0.18 20.98
CA ASP A 377 -16.58 0.61 21.92
C ASP A 377 -15.35 1.21 21.19
N PRO A 378 -15.55 2.28 20.39
CA PRO A 378 -14.48 2.91 19.63
C PRO A 378 -13.43 3.60 20.52
N ASP A 379 -13.82 4.03 21.73
CA ASP A 379 -12.90 4.54 22.74
C ASP A 379 -11.88 3.44 23.13
N ARG A 380 -12.34 2.21 23.43
CA ARG A 380 -11.43 1.09 23.72
C ARG A 380 -10.55 0.71 22.54
N ALA A 381 -11.11 0.72 21.33
CA ALA A 381 -10.33 0.43 20.13
C ALA A 381 -9.17 1.42 19.95
N MET A 382 -9.40 2.71 20.19
CA MET A 382 -8.35 3.73 20.15
C MET A 382 -7.32 3.54 21.27
N MET A 383 -7.73 3.20 22.50
CA MET A 383 -6.78 2.90 23.59
C MET A 383 -5.86 1.73 23.23
N VAL A 384 -6.39 0.62 22.71
CA VAL A 384 -5.58 -0.53 22.23
C VAL A 384 -4.61 -0.07 21.14
N LEU A 385 -5.07 0.75 20.20
CA LEU A 385 -4.24 1.26 19.12
C LEU A 385 -3.12 2.18 19.62
N ASN A 386 -3.39 2.97 20.66
CA ASN A 386 -2.39 3.81 21.33
C ASN A 386 -1.31 2.94 22.00
N TRP A 387 -1.69 1.88 22.72
CA TRP A 387 -0.73 0.93 23.31
C TRP A 387 0.16 0.25 22.27
N LEU A 388 -0.39 -0.14 21.12
CA LEU A 388 0.39 -0.70 19.99
C LEU A 388 1.44 0.27 19.42
N HIS A 389 1.27 1.58 19.61
CA HIS A 389 2.25 2.59 19.18
C HIS A 389 3.24 3.02 20.29
N THR A 390 2.90 2.75 21.55
CA THR A 390 3.55 3.40 22.70
C THR A 390 4.28 2.44 23.63
N ASP A 391 3.93 1.16 23.65
CA ASP A 391 4.52 0.21 24.58
C ASP A 391 5.34 -0.87 23.85
N PRO A 392 6.67 -0.92 24.08
CA PRO A 392 7.54 -1.90 23.47
C PRO A 392 7.19 -3.35 23.81
N TYR A 393 6.65 -3.64 25.01
CA TYR A 393 6.25 -5.00 25.36
C TYR A 393 5.05 -5.44 24.51
N VAL A 394 4.02 -4.60 24.43
CA VAL A 394 2.79 -4.91 23.67
C VAL A 394 3.08 -5.16 22.20
N ILE A 395 3.81 -4.23 21.55
CA ILE A 395 4.06 -4.36 20.11
C ILE A 395 4.99 -5.53 19.80
N ASN A 396 6.03 -5.77 20.61
CA ASN A 396 6.93 -6.90 20.40
C ASN A 396 6.27 -8.24 20.72
N LEU A 397 5.33 -8.30 21.66
CA LEU A 397 4.51 -9.47 21.86
C LEU A 397 3.67 -9.78 20.62
N PHE A 398 3.08 -8.76 20.00
CA PHE A 398 2.32 -8.91 18.76
C PHE A 398 3.19 -9.40 17.57
N VAL A 399 4.38 -8.81 17.36
CA VAL A 399 5.16 -9.04 16.12
C VAL A 399 6.27 -10.09 16.25
N ASN A 400 6.78 -10.32 17.46
CA ASN A 400 7.87 -11.27 17.75
C ASN A 400 7.43 -12.40 18.69
N GLY A 401 6.35 -12.23 19.46
CA GLY A 401 5.83 -13.26 20.35
C GLY A 401 6.42 -13.23 21.76
N ILE A 402 6.64 -14.39 22.37
CA ILE A 402 6.97 -14.55 23.79
C ILE A 402 8.47 -14.83 23.94
N GLU A 403 9.16 -14.06 24.79
CA GLU A 403 10.56 -14.29 25.14
C GLU A 403 10.76 -15.68 25.78
N GLY A 404 11.85 -16.37 25.42
CA GLY A 404 12.15 -17.74 25.86
C GLY A 404 11.37 -18.84 25.14
N LYS A 405 10.37 -18.47 24.31
CA LYS A 405 9.62 -19.41 23.46
C LYS A 405 9.79 -19.12 21.97
N HIS A 406 9.54 -17.89 21.55
CA HIS A 406 9.60 -17.46 20.14
C HIS A 406 10.93 -16.76 19.79
N TYR A 407 11.55 -16.10 20.76
CA TYR A 407 12.88 -15.48 20.64
C TYR A 407 13.60 -15.47 21.99
N ASN A 408 14.91 -15.24 21.97
CA ASN A 408 15.71 -14.90 23.16
C ASN A 408 16.20 -13.46 23.05
N LYS A 409 16.17 -12.69 24.14
CA LYS A 409 16.86 -11.40 24.17
C LYS A 409 18.38 -11.61 24.18
N VAL A 410 19.08 -10.79 23.41
CA VAL A 410 20.55 -10.75 23.34
C VAL A 410 21.08 -9.33 23.61
N GLY A 411 20.31 -8.56 24.38
CA GLY A 411 20.56 -7.17 24.74
C GLY A 411 19.25 -6.48 25.10
N ASP A 412 19.30 -5.18 25.40
CA ASP A 412 18.12 -4.41 25.81
C ASP A 412 17.08 -4.27 24.68
N ASN A 413 17.56 -4.05 23.45
CA ASN A 413 16.74 -3.80 22.26
C ASN A 413 16.95 -4.82 21.13
N ARG A 414 17.58 -5.97 21.40
CA ARG A 414 17.94 -6.96 20.38
C ARG A 414 17.52 -8.37 20.76
N ILE A 415 17.06 -9.12 19.76
CA ILE A 415 16.59 -10.50 19.90
C ILE A 415 17.25 -11.44 18.90
N GLU A 416 17.28 -12.72 19.28
CA GLU A 416 17.59 -13.87 18.42
C GLU A 416 16.30 -14.71 18.25
N PRO A 417 15.71 -14.77 17.05
CA PRO A 417 14.53 -15.61 16.80
C PRO A 417 14.85 -17.10 17.00
N ILE A 418 13.93 -17.84 17.61
CA ILE A 418 14.03 -19.29 17.74
C ILE A 418 13.38 -19.92 16.50
N ALA A 419 14.14 -20.75 15.77
CA ALA A 419 13.64 -21.46 14.60
C ALA A 419 12.51 -22.44 14.99
N ASP A 420 11.53 -22.60 14.09
CA ASP A 420 10.38 -23.51 14.26
C ASP A 420 9.61 -23.33 15.59
N SER A 421 9.62 -22.12 16.13
CA SER A 421 9.07 -21.81 17.46
C SER A 421 7.54 -21.75 17.55
N GLY A 422 6.84 -21.88 16.42
CA GLY A 422 5.38 -21.81 16.36
C GLY A 422 4.80 -20.42 16.08
N PHE A 423 5.63 -19.36 16.10
CA PHE A 423 5.20 -17.98 15.85
C PHE A 423 6.29 -17.15 15.15
N ASN A 424 6.06 -16.81 13.88
CA ASN A 424 6.86 -15.82 13.15
C ASN A 424 5.99 -15.15 12.07
N PRO A 425 5.07 -14.25 12.46
CA PRO A 425 4.01 -13.77 11.57
C PRO A 425 4.52 -12.82 10.48
N GLY A 426 5.70 -12.21 10.66
CA GLY A 426 6.25 -11.25 9.69
C GLY A 426 5.43 -9.96 9.54
N THR A 427 4.63 -9.59 10.56
CA THR A 427 3.63 -8.51 10.52
C THR A 427 4.13 -7.16 11.04
N PHE A 428 5.44 -6.98 11.22
CA PHE A 428 6.01 -5.74 11.77
C PHE A 428 5.66 -4.46 11.00
N TRP A 429 5.37 -4.57 9.69
CA TRP A 429 5.00 -3.44 8.84
C TRP A 429 3.50 -3.14 8.87
N VAL A 430 2.69 -4.00 9.50
CA VAL A 430 1.21 -3.97 9.49
C VAL A 430 0.65 -3.18 10.67
N VAL A 431 1.35 -3.18 11.81
CA VAL A 431 0.79 -2.77 13.10
C VAL A 431 1.70 -1.85 13.89
N GLY A 432 1.08 -0.83 14.50
CA GLY A 432 1.67 -0.06 15.59
C GLY A 432 2.88 0.76 15.20
N ASN A 433 3.89 0.75 16.07
CA ASN A 433 5.10 1.53 15.88
C ASN A 433 6.32 0.64 15.71
N GLN A 434 6.84 0.57 14.49
CA GLN A 434 8.00 -0.25 14.16
C GLN A 434 9.30 0.28 14.78
N LEU A 435 9.36 1.57 15.11
CA LEU A 435 10.56 2.21 15.67
C LEU A 435 10.88 1.77 17.10
N ILE A 436 9.95 1.05 17.76
CA ILE A 436 10.12 0.47 19.09
C ILE A 436 10.11 -1.07 19.08
N ASN A 437 10.22 -1.68 17.90
CA ASN A 437 10.42 -3.12 17.80
C ASN A 437 11.86 -3.49 18.21
N TYR A 438 12.07 -4.74 18.62
CA TYR A 438 13.41 -5.25 18.84
C TYR A 438 14.15 -5.45 17.51
N LEU A 439 15.43 -5.11 17.52
CA LEU A 439 16.36 -5.36 16.42
C LEU A 439 16.62 -6.86 16.30
N LYS A 440 16.66 -7.34 15.06
CA LYS A 440 16.98 -8.71 14.67
C LYS A 440 18.47 -8.85 14.33
N PRO A 441 19.01 -10.08 14.25
CA PRO A 441 20.41 -10.30 13.90
C PRO A 441 20.78 -9.62 12.58
N GLY A 442 21.94 -8.96 12.56
CA GLY A 442 22.45 -8.25 11.38
C GLY A 442 21.91 -6.84 11.17
N GLN A 443 20.81 -6.42 11.82
CA GLN A 443 20.34 -5.04 11.75
C GLN A 443 21.24 -4.10 12.55
N PRO A 444 21.53 -2.88 12.04
CA PRO A 444 22.38 -1.92 12.73
C PRO A 444 21.66 -1.31 13.95
N ASP A 445 22.43 -0.90 14.96
CA ASP A 445 21.88 -0.36 16.21
C ASP A 445 21.12 0.96 16.02
N ASP A 446 21.48 1.72 14.98
CA ASP A 446 20.90 3.01 14.62
C ASP A 446 19.79 2.91 13.55
N LEU A 447 19.27 1.71 13.27
CA LEU A 447 18.29 1.47 12.20
C LEU A 447 17.07 2.42 12.31
N TYR A 448 16.40 2.43 13.46
CA TYR A 448 15.17 3.19 13.64
C TYR A 448 15.41 4.70 13.72
N THR A 449 16.50 5.14 14.38
CA THR A 449 16.91 6.55 14.36
C THR A 449 17.28 7.02 12.95
N SER A 450 17.85 6.14 12.13
CA SER A 450 18.12 6.42 10.71
C SER A 450 16.83 6.53 9.90
N TRP A 451 15.78 5.76 10.23
CA TRP A 451 14.47 5.91 9.59
C TRP A 451 13.77 7.20 10.01
N GLU A 452 13.81 7.58 11.29
CA GLU A 452 13.28 8.88 11.73
C GLU A 452 13.94 10.03 10.97
N LYS A 453 15.27 10.02 10.88
CA LYS A 453 16.02 11.01 10.10
C LYS A 453 15.62 10.97 8.61
N PHE A 454 15.56 9.78 8.02
CA PHE A 454 15.17 9.58 6.62
C PHE A 454 13.75 10.07 6.32
N ASN A 455 12.83 9.92 7.28
CA ASN A 455 11.47 10.42 7.20
C ASN A 455 11.41 11.95 7.31
N ASN A 456 12.17 12.54 8.23
CA ASN A 456 12.19 13.98 8.47
C ASN A 456 12.85 14.77 7.33
N ASP A 457 13.88 14.18 6.71
CA ASP A 457 14.63 14.82 5.62
C ASP A 457 13.95 14.68 4.25
N ALA A 458 12.86 13.91 4.18
CA ALA A 458 12.26 13.54 2.91
C ALA A 458 11.54 14.68 2.24
N LYS A 459 11.71 14.76 0.91
CA LYS A 459 10.97 15.71 0.10
C LYS A 459 9.53 15.25 -0.05
N ARG A 460 8.60 16.17 0.20
CA ARG A 460 7.17 15.92 0.02
C ARG A 460 6.82 16.05 -1.46
N PHE A 461 6.07 15.08 -1.99
CA PHE A 461 5.43 15.24 -3.28
C PHE A 461 4.44 16.42 -3.23
N PRO A 462 4.33 17.27 -4.28
CA PRO A 462 3.50 18.48 -4.22
C PRO A 462 2.03 18.22 -3.87
N LEU A 463 1.50 17.05 -4.24
CA LEU A 463 0.11 16.65 -4.00
C LEU A 463 -0.06 15.80 -2.72
N MET A 464 0.79 15.98 -1.72
CA MET A 464 0.64 15.29 -0.43
C MET A 464 -0.74 15.60 0.18
N GLY A 465 -1.51 14.57 0.51
CA GLY A 465 -2.87 14.69 1.06
C GLY A 465 -3.97 14.88 0.01
N PHE A 466 -3.64 15.10 -1.27
CA PHE A 466 -4.62 15.10 -2.34
C PHE A 466 -5.11 13.67 -2.63
N VAL A 467 -6.42 13.53 -2.83
CA VAL A 467 -7.08 12.27 -3.19
C VAL A 467 -8.09 12.56 -4.28
N PHE A 468 -7.99 11.84 -5.40
CA PHE A 468 -8.89 12.03 -6.53
C PHE A 468 -10.30 11.50 -6.24
N ASP A 469 -11.33 12.33 -6.44
CA ASP A 469 -12.73 11.90 -6.45
C ASP A 469 -13.09 11.42 -7.86
N ASP A 470 -13.21 10.10 -8.01
CA ASP A 470 -13.48 9.48 -9.30
C ASP A 470 -14.96 9.47 -9.72
N SER A 471 -15.87 10.00 -8.89
CA SER A 471 -17.33 9.83 -9.07
C SER A 471 -17.85 10.27 -10.43
N GLN A 472 -17.27 11.32 -11.03
CA GLN A 472 -17.69 11.87 -12.32
C GLN A 472 -17.13 11.14 -13.54
N VAL A 473 -16.12 10.27 -13.35
CA VAL A 473 -15.38 9.61 -14.43
C VAL A 473 -15.17 8.10 -14.24
N LYS A 474 -16.00 7.46 -13.39
CA LYS A 474 -15.91 6.02 -13.09
C LYS A 474 -15.96 5.13 -14.34
N ASN A 475 -16.78 5.50 -15.33
CA ASN A 475 -16.94 4.72 -16.55
C ASN A 475 -15.65 4.77 -17.39
N GLU A 476 -15.06 5.94 -17.55
CA GLU A 476 -13.82 6.16 -18.27
C GLU A 476 -12.66 5.42 -17.59
N LEU A 477 -12.54 5.50 -16.26
CA LEU A 477 -11.52 4.75 -15.51
C LEU A 477 -11.66 3.23 -15.69
N THR A 478 -12.89 2.71 -15.75
CA THR A 478 -13.14 1.28 -16.00
C THR A 478 -12.63 0.89 -17.39
N GLN A 479 -12.90 1.70 -18.42
CA GLN A 479 -12.42 1.44 -19.78
C GLN A 479 -10.90 1.57 -19.89
N ILE A 480 -10.29 2.58 -19.24
CA ILE A 480 -8.84 2.76 -19.18
C ILE A 480 -8.18 1.54 -18.52
N THR A 481 -8.72 1.05 -17.41
CA THR A 481 -8.21 -0.14 -16.71
C THR A 481 -8.24 -1.39 -17.61
N ALA A 482 -9.32 -1.57 -18.38
CA ALA A 482 -9.43 -2.67 -19.32
C ALA A 482 -8.37 -2.59 -20.43
N VAL A 483 -8.16 -1.40 -21.00
CA VAL A 483 -7.09 -1.17 -21.99
C VAL A 483 -5.72 -1.46 -21.39
N VAL A 484 -5.40 -0.92 -20.21
CA VAL A 484 -4.11 -1.17 -19.56
C VAL A 484 -3.88 -2.67 -19.35
N THR A 485 -4.90 -3.39 -18.88
CA THR A 485 -4.82 -4.84 -18.65
C THR A 485 -4.58 -5.62 -19.95
N GLU A 486 -5.23 -5.23 -21.05
CA GLU A 486 -5.06 -5.84 -22.37
C GLU A 486 -3.61 -5.70 -22.89
N TYR A 487 -2.94 -4.60 -22.58
CA TYR A 487 -1.62 -4.25 -23.16
C TYR A 487 -0.44 -4.35 -22.19
N LYS A 488 -0.61 -4.95 -20.99
CA LYS A 488 0.44 -5.05 -19.97
C LYS A 488 1.73 -5.75 -20.43
N SER A 489 1.67 -6.58 -21.48
CA SER A 489 2.83 -7.32 -22.00
C SER A 489 3.81 -6.46 -22.79
N ILE A 490 3.44 -5.25 -23.21
CA ILE A 490 4.30 -4.36 -24.02
C ILE A 490 5.64 -4.09 -23.34
N TYR A 491 5.63 -3.96 -22.01
CA TYR A 491 6.81 -3.60 -21.20
C TYR A 491 7.71 -4.80 -20.86
N THR A 492 7.42 -6.00 -21.36
CA THR A 492 8.17 -7.21 -21.02
C THR A 492 9.38 -7.48 -21.92
N GLY A 493 9.49 -6.79 -23.06
CA GLY A 493 10.47 -7.06 -24.11
C GLY A 493 10.15 -8.30 -24.99
N ALA A 494 9.30 -9.21 -24.51
CA ALA A 494 8.96 -10.45 -25.21
C ALA A 494 8.08 -10.23 -26.46
N VAL A 495 7.41 -9.08 -26.55
CA VAL A 495 6.59 -8.71 -27.72
C VAL A 495 7.50 -8.34 -28.90
N LYS A 496 7.23 -8.90 -30.08
CA LYS A 496 8.05 -8.68 -31.29
C LYS A 496 7.97 -7.25 -31.85
N ASP A 497 6.80 -6.63 -31.83
CA ASP A 497 6.57 -5.26 -32.31
C ASP A 497 5.90 -4.43 -31.20
N PRO A 498 6.68 -4.00 -30.20
CA PRO A 498 6.14 -3.28 -29.06
C PRO A 498 5.61 -1.89 -29.45
N PHE A 499 6.20 -1.24 -30.47
CA PHE A 499 5.77 0.08 -30.92
C PHE A 499 4.37 0.08 -31.52
N LYS A 500 4.05 -0.90 -32.37
CA LYS A 500 2.70 -1.03 -32.92
C LYS A 500 1.65 -1.21 -31.83
N LEU A 501 1.92 -2.07 -30.84
CA LEU A 501 1.01 -2.28 -29.71
C LEU A 501 0.92 -1.02 -28.82
N LEU A 502 2.01 -0.30 -28.63
CA LEU A 502 2.04 0.96 -27.88
C LEU A 502 1.15 2.02 -28.54
N GLU A 503 1.22 2.15 -29.87
CA GLU A 503 0.36 3.06 -30.63
C GLU A 503 -1.11 2.64 -30.60
N GLU A 504 -1.40 1.35 -30.73
CA GLU A 504 -2.75 0.80 -30.63
C GLU A 504 -3.37 1.06 -29.25
N ARG A 505 -2.60 0.77 -28.19
CA ARG A 505 -2.98 1.08 -26.81
C ARG A 505 -3.26 2.57 -26.64
N ASN A 506 -2.39 3.45 -27.13
CA ASN A 506 -2.57 4.89 -27.00
C ASN A 506 -3.85 5.39 -27.69
N LYS A 507 -4.17 4.84 -28.87
CA LYS A 507 -5.45 5.11 -29.55
C LYS A 507 -6.65 4.65 -28.71
N LYS A 508 -6.58 3.43 -28.15
CA LYS A 508 -7.63 2.89 -27.27
C LYS A 508 -7.78 3.69 -25.97
N LEU A 509 -6.70 4.13 -25.35
CA LEU A 509 -6.73 5.00 -24.16
C LEU A 509 -7.42 6.33 -24.47
N LYS A 510 -7.13 6.92 -25.64
CA LYS A 510 -7.82 8.13 -26.09
C LYS A 510 -9.32 7.89 -26.27
N SER A 511 -9.70 6.81 -26.95
CA SER A 511 -11.11 6.42 -27.12
C SER A 511 -11.81 6.07 -25.80
N ALA A 512 -11.08 5.57 -24.81
CA ALA A 512 -11.58 5.27 -23.47
C ALA A 512 -11.80 6.52 -22.60
N GLY A 513 -11.41 7.72 -23.07
CA GLY A 513 -11.67 8.98 -22.38
C GLY A 513 -10.56 9.42 -21.42
N ILE A 514 -9.31 9.00 -21.61
CA ILE A 514 -8.19 9.42 -20.73
C ILE A 514 -8.02 10.95 -20.65
N GLU A 515 -8.33 11.69 -21.73
CA GLU A 515 -8.28 13.16 -21.75
C GLU A 515 -9.37 13.78 -20.85
N LYS A 516 -10.55 13.14 -20.74
CA LYS A 516 -11.61 13.58 -19.83
C LYS A 516 -11.20 13.38 -18.39
N VAL A 517 -10.60 12.23 -18.07
CA VAL A 517 -10.06 11.94 -16.74
C VAL A 517 -8.93 12.92 -16.39
N GLN A 518 -8.03 13.21 -17.33
CA GLN A 518 -6.96 14.19 -17.14
C GLN A 518 -7.51 15.57 -16.79
N ALA A 519 -8.54 16.04 -17.50
CA ALA A 519 -9.16 17.34 -17.26
C ALA A 519 -9.85 17.41 -15.90
N GLU A 520 -10.59 16.37 -15.51
CA GLU A 520 -11.23 16.28 -14.19
C GLU A 520 -10.19 16.25 -13.06
N LEU A 521 -9.12 15.45 -13.22
CA LEU A 521 -8.03 15.38 -12.26
C LEU A 521 -7.33 16.74 -12.11
N GLN A 522 -7.07 17.45 -13.22
CA GLN A 522 -6.49 18.80 -13.19
C GLN A 522 -7.40 19.78 -12.45
N ALA A 523 -8.70 19.77 -12.74
CA ALA A 523 -9.65 20.68 -12.10
C ALA A 523 -9.72 20.47 -10.57
N GLN A 524 -9.70 19.22 -10.12
CA GLN A 524 -9.67 18.90 -8.70
C GLN A 524 -8.34 19.28 -8.04
N ILE A 525 -7.21 19.07 -8.73
CA ILE A 525 -5.89 19.51 -8.24
C ILE A 525 -5.84 21.03 -8.13
N ASP A 526 -6.32 21.76 -9.13
CA ASP A 526 -6.33 23.23 -9.11
C ASP A 526 -7.17 23.77 -7.94
N ALA A 527 -8.34 23.19 -7.72
CA ALA A 527 -9.23 23.54 -6.60
C ALA A 527 -8.57 23.21 -5.25
N TRP A 528 -8.05 22.00 -5.09
CA TRP A 528 -7.37 21.59 -3.86
C TRP A 528 -6.12 22.43 -3.59
N TRP A 529 -5.31 22.70 -4.61
CA TRP A 529 -4.08 23.48 -4.47
C TRP A 529 -4.38 24.90 -4.03
N ALA A 530 -5.45 25.54 -4.51
CA ALA A 530 -5.84 26.89 -4.10
C ALA A 530 -6.05 27.01 -2.57
N ASP A 531 -6.56 25.95 -1.93
CA ASP A 531 -6.84 25.90 -0.49
C ASP A 531 -5.65 25.39 0.34
N ASN A 532 -4.65 24.79 -0.29
CA ASN A 532 -3.54 24.07 0.37
C ASN A 532 -2.15 24.57 -0.05
N LYS A 533 -2.06 25.76 -0.67
CA LYS A 533 -0.76 26.40 -0.93
C LYS A 533 -0.03 26.62 0.40
N ALA A 534 1.14 26.00 0.53
CA ALA A 534 2.11 26.30 1.58
C ALA A 534 2.76 27.66 1.34
#